data_AF-A0AAD1XM61-F1
#
_entry.id   AF-A0AAD1XM61-F1
#
_cell.length_a   1.000
_cell.length_b   1.000
_cell.length_c   1.000
_cell.angle_alpha   90.00
_cell.angle_beta   90.00
_cell.angle_gamma   90.00
#
_symmetry.space_group_name_H-M   'P 1'
#
loop_
_entity.id
_entity.type
_entity.pdbx_description
1 polymer ?
#
loop_
_entity_poly.entity_id
_entity_poly.type
_entity_poly.pdbx_seq_one_letter_code
_entity_poly.pdbx_strand_id
1 'polypeptide(L)'
;MFNLANNIGQNPNPDKGCMDYVKEYWASVPFYNRLLLVVLPTIYGLCWLYPLQKYSMNMISLTVYRKEFWRIFIAPYVHFRLLTLFFVLISYIPTGCIREKAIGTVKIILNFMIMNMIIQILFLGISYVILNFIKPNVFFISVGIWPVIIAEIVIDYNRMPDHERRFCCCPFALKSKYHPWIYVILFSIMNPVGAPAMISGFIVGYLYVFKILTCLDISNETARCLENSFLFSFFASNFDCFVKLQNAEEAYIYGEDGRGRGNGMPNYIRQQNDNGRGSDVQTPSGNTQSNTHKRGFPGQGVRLGGEEVV
;
A
#
# COMPACT_ATOMS: atom_id res chain seq x y z
N MET A 1 -5.69 -6.15 -0.02
CA MET A 1 -6.38 -5.09 -0.79
C MET A 1 -7.89 -5.04 -0.59
N PHE A 2 -8.59 -6.14 -0.26
CA PHE A 2 -9.99 -6.11 0.19
C PHE A 2 -10.16 -6.75 1.58
N ASN A 3 -9.51 -6.17 2.60
CA ASN A 3 -9.76 -6.51 4.01
C ASN A 3 -10.65 -5.45 4.70
N LEU A 4 -11.49 -4.76 3.92
CA LEU A 4 -12.60 -3.95 4.44
C LEU A 4 -13.57 -4.79 5.28
N ALA A 5 -13.58 -6.12 5.11
CA ALA A 5 -14.48 -7.02 5.80
C ALA A 5 -14.24 -7.15 7.31
N ASN A 6 -13.05 -6.84 7.84
CA ASN A 6 -12.78 -7.06 9.27
C ASN A 6 -13.35 -5.96 10.20
N ASN A 7 -13.72 -4.79 9.66
CA ASN A 7 -14.42 -3.75 10.44
C ASN A 7 -15.93 -3.65 10.11
N ILE A 8 -16.40 -4.34 9.08
CA ILE A 8 -17.84 -4.41 8.74
C ILE A 8 -18.56 -5.48 9.61
N GLY A 9 -17.81 -6.23 10.44
CA GLY A 9 -18.35 -7.22 11.36
C GLY A 9 -18.94 -6.67 12.66
N GLN A 10 -18.84 -5.36 12.93
CA GLN A 10 -19.68 -4.75 13.97
C GLN A 10 -21.06 -4.54 13.37
N ASN A 11 -22.05 -5.25 13.93
CA ASN A 11 -23.45 -5.09 13.57
C ASN A 11 -23.75 -3.57 13.53
N PRO A 12 -24.19 -3.01 12.38
CA PRO A 12 -24.42 -1.58 12.29
C PRO A 12 -25.40 -1.21 13.39
N ASN A 13 -24.98 -0.32 14.30
CA ASN A 13 -25.87 0.17 15.34
C ASN A 13 -27.10 0.77 14.64
N PRO A 14 -28.30 0.20 14.80
CA PRO A 14 -29.50 0.64 14.08
C PRO A 14 -29.84 2.11 14.36
N ASP A 15 -29.29 2.68 15.44
CA ASP A 15 -29.51 4.07 15.86
C ASP A 15 -28.56 5.08 15.20
N LYS A 16 -27.50 4.63 14.50
CA LYS A 16 -26.55 5.52 13.82
C LYS A 16 -27.06 5.89 12.42
N GLY A 17 -27.16 7.19 12.14
CA GLY A 17 -27.51 7.67 10.80
C GLY A 17 -26.37 7.45 9.80
N CYS A 18 -26.68 7.45 8.50
CA CYS A 18 -25.68 7.38 7.43
C CYS A 18 -24.59 8.46 7.58
N MET A 19 -24.98 9.66 8.01
CA MET A 19 -24.05 10.77 8.24
C MET A 19 -23.04 10.46 9.36
N ASP A 20 -23.41 9.69 10.38
CA ASP A 20 -22.53 9.35 11.48
C ASP A 20 -21.46 8.36 11.02
N TYR A 21 -21.81 7.41 10.16
CA TYR A 21 -20.84 6.52 9.52
C TYR A 21 -19.84 7.27 8.64
N VAL A 22 -20.32 8.27 7.89
CA VAL A 22 -19.43 9.11 7.07
C VAL A 22 -18.48 9.92 7.93
N LYS A 23 -18.98 10.52 9.03
CA LYS A 23 -18.15 11.27 9.99
C LYS A 23 -17.13 10.38 10.67
N GLU A 24 -17.53 9.19 11.13
CA GLU A 24 -16.66 8.21 11.77
C GLU A 24 -15.59 7.70 10.80
N TYR A 25 -15.98 7.37 9.56
CA TYR A 25 -15.04 6.99 8.51
C TYR A 25 -14.05 8.12 8.24
N TRP A 26 -14.52 9.35 8.03
CA TRP A 26 -13.68 10.52 7.77
C TRP A 26 -12.67 10.77 8.91
N ALA A 27 -13.12 10.66 10.17
CA ALA A 27 -12.26 10.77 11.34
C ALA A 27 -11.16 9.70 11.37
N SER A 28 -11.45 8.49 10.87
CA SER A 28 -10.51 7.37 10.82
C SER A 28 -9.41 7.51 9.74
N VAL A 29 -9.61 8.36 8.73
CA VAL A 29 -8.67 8.54 7.62
C VAL A 29 -7.50 9.45 8.04
N PRO A 30 -6.24 8.96 8.00
CA PRO A 30 -5.05 9.73 8.33
C PRO A 30 -4.71 10.78 7.25
N PHE A 31 -3.84 11.73 7.59
CA PHE A 31 -3.63 12.98 6.85
C PHE A 31 -3.29 12.80 5.37
N TYR A 32 -2.30 11.97 5.01
CA TYR A 32 -1.88 11.82 3.62
C TYR A 32 -2.97 11.16 2.76
N ASN A 33 -3.62 10.12 3.28
CA ASN A 33 -4.74 9.49 2.57
C ASN A 33 -5.94 10.44 2.45
N ARG A 34 -6.19 11.28 3.46
CA ARG A 34 -7.21 12.34 3.40
C ARG A 34 -6.87 13.36 2.32
N LEU A 35 -5.61 13.77 2.23
CA LEU A 35 -5.11 14.65 1.17
C LEU A 35 -5.38 14.04 -0.20
N LEU A 36 -5.06 12.76 -0.43
CA LEU A 36 -5.35 12.08 -1.70
C LEU A 36 -6.85 12.03 -2.02
N LEU A 37 -7.68 11.77 -1.01
CA LEU A 37 -9.14 11.68 -1.18
C LEU A 37 -9.76 13.04 -1.59
N VAL A 38 -9.14 14.16 -1.22
CA VAL A 38 -9.56 15.51 -1.64
C VAL A 38 -8.89 15.94 -2.93
N VAL A 39 -7.57 15.79 -3.04
CA VAL A 39 -6.76 16.30 -4.16
C VAL A 39 -7.09 15.59 -5.46
N LEU A 40 -7.23 14.27 -5.47
CA LEU A 40 -7.47 13.54 -6.72
C LEU A 40 -8.83 13.90 -7.36
N PRO A 41 -9.97 13.92 -6.63
CA PRO A 41 -11.23 14.40 -7.18
C PRO A 41 -11.21 15.88 -7.54
N THR A 42 -10.54 16.72 -6.75
CA THR A 42 -10.44 18.16 -7.03
C THR A 42 -9.70 18.42 -8.32
N ILE A 43 -8.52 17.82 -8.51
CA ILE A 43 -7.76 17.93 -9.76
C ILE A 43 -8.59 17.37 -10.92
N TYR A 44 -9.26 16.23 -10.74
CA TYR A 44 -10.14 15.68 -11.77
C TYR A 44 -11.27 16.64 -12.15
N GLY A 45 -11.94 17.27 -11.18
CA GLY A 45 -12.98 18.28 -11.42
C GLY A 45 -12.43 19.52 -12.12
N LEU A 46 -11.27 20.02 -11.70
CA LEU A 46 -10.60 21.14 -12.37
C LEU A 46 -10.20 20.81 -13.82
N CYS A 47 -9.93 19.54 -14.13
CA CYS A 47 -9.66 19.10 -15.50
C CYS A 47 -10.87 19.25 -16.45
N TRP A 48 -12.09 19.40 -15.92
CA TRP A 48 -13.27 19.72 -16.72
C TRP A 48 -13.35 21.19 -17.08
N LEU A 49 -12.82 22.08 -16.22
CA LEU A 49 -12.81 23.52 -16.43
C LEU A 49 -11.61 23.96 -17.27
N TYR A 50 -10.46 23.31 -17.05
CA TYR A 50 -9.20 23.62 -17.70
C TYR A 50 -8.57 22.33 -18.23
N PRO A 51 -7.90 22.33 -19.40
CA PRO A 51 -7.27 21.13 -19.96
C PRO A 51 -5.95 20.75 -19.23
N LEU A 52 -5.97 20.73 -17.89
CA LEU A 52 -4.84 20.38 -17.01
C LEU A 52 -4.27 19.01 -17.33
N GLN A 53 -5.10 18.07 -17.79
CA GLN A 53 -4.65 16.74 -18.23
C GLN A 53 -3.60 16.84 -19.34
N LYS A 54 -3.79 17.75 -20.31
CA LYS A 54 -2.83 17.99 -21.40
C LYS A 54 -1.51 18.52 -20.87
N TYR A 55 -1.59 19.43 -19.89
CA TYR A 55 -0.42 20.09 -19.33
C TYR A 55 0.28 19.30 -18.25
N SER A 56 -0.29 18.23 -17.72
CA SER A 56 0.26 17.56 -16.53
C SER A 56 0.66 16.10 -16.77
N MET A 57 0.35 15.53 -17.94
CA MET A 57 0.77 14.17 -18.29
C MET A 57 2.29 14.08 -18.44
N ASN A 58 2.87 12.94 -18.01
CA ASN A 58 4.27 12.66 -18.25
C ASN A 58 4.42 11.97 -19.61
N MET A 59 5.20 12.57 -20.50
CA MET A 59 5.43 12.12 -21.87
C MET A 59 6.83 12.56 -22.29
N ILE A 60 7.54 11.75 -23.08
CA ILE A 60 8.92 12.04 -23.51
C ILE A 60 9.02 13.39 -24.21
N SER A 61 8.09 13.68 -25.11
CA SER A 61 8.14 14.89 -25.92
C SER A 61 8.12 16.16 -25.06
N LEU A 62 7.44 16.13 -23.92
CA LEU A 62 7.34 17.26 -23.01
C LEU A 62 8.42 17.21 -21.93
N THR A 63 8.61 16.06 -21.31
CA THR A 63 9.51 15.93 -20.16
C THR A 63 10.98 15.95 -20.59
N VAL A 64 11.35 15.24 -21.67
CA VAL A 64 12.74 15.14 -22.13
C VAL A 64 13.06 16.28 -23.10
N TYR A 65 12.30 16.43 -24.19
CA TYR A 65 12.65 17.43 -25.21
C TYR A 65 12.36 18.87 -24.79
N ARG A 66 11.32 19.11 -23.97
CA ARG A 66 11.02 20.45 -23.43
C ARG A 66 11.53 20.67 -22.00
N LYS A 67 12.22 19.69 -21.40
CA LYS A 67 12.83 19.76 -20.06
C LYS A 67 11.83 20.07 -18.94
N GLU A 68 10.57 19.65 -19.09
CA GLU A 68 9.49 19.90 -18.13
C GLU A 68 9.47 18.81 -17.03
N PHE A 69 10.55 18.71 -16.25
CA PHE A 69 10.74 17.63 -15.26
C PHE A 69 9.71 17.61 -14.12
N TRP A 70 9.07 18.73 -13.83
CA TRP A 70 8.01 18.82 -12.83
C TRP A 70 6.83 17.86 -13.11
N ARG A 71 6.65 17.44 -14.37
CA ARG A 71 5.64 16.46 -14.79
C ARG A 71 5.81 15.10 -14.10
N ILE A 72 7.04 14.74 -13.73
CA ILE A 72 7.33 13.50 -13.00
C ILE A 72 6.58 13.48 -11.66
N PHE A 73 6.50 14.62 -10.99
CA PHE A 73 5.86 14.72 -9.67
C PHE A 73 4.34 14.88 -9.77
N ILE A 74 3.84 15.56 -10.81
CA ILE A 74 2.42 15.88 -10.93
C ILE A 74 1.62 14.75 -11.58
N ALA A 75 2.22 13.99 -12.50
CA ALA A 75 1.53 12.94 -13.27
C ALA A 75 0.68 11.95 -12.46
N PRO A 76 1.10 11.48 -11.26
CA PRO A 76 0.30 10.53 -10.46
C PRO A 76 -1.05 11.06 -10.01
N TYR A 77 -1.18 12.38 -9.88
CA TYR A 77 -2.37 13.02 -9.33
C TYR A 77 -3.45 13.24 -10.41
N VAL A 78 -3.09 13.08 -11.68
CA VAL A 78 -3.96 13.38 -12.83
C VAL A 78 -4.61 12.10 -13.35
N HIS A 79 -5.93 12.12 -13.53
CA HIS A 79 -6.70 10.97 -14.02
C HIS A 79 -7.55 11.38 -15.23
N PHE A 80 -7.59 10.54 -16.27
CA PHE A 80 -8.40 10.82 -17.48
C PHE A 80 -9.86 10.40 -17.34
N ARG A 81 -10.12 9.28 -16.65
CA ARG A 81 -11.45 8.65 -16.61
C ARG A 81 -11.92 8.58 -15.16
N LEU A 82 -13.18 8.97 -14.93
CA LEU A 82 -13.83 8.93 -13.60
C LEU A 82 -13.77 7.53 -12.98
N LEU A 83 -14.03 6.49 -13.78
CA LEU A 83 -14.01 5.11 -13.34
C LEU A 83 -12.61 4.66 -12.89
N THR A 84 -11.56 5.13 -13.55
CA THR A 84 -10.17 4.88 -13.14
C THR A 84 -9.85 5.55 -11.81
N LEU A 85 -10.31 6.79 -11.59
CA LEU A 85 -10.19 7.50 -10.33
C LEU A 85 -10.96 6.78 -9.20
N PHE A 86 -12.18 6.35 -9.47
CA PHE A 86 -13.00 5.63 -8.49
C PHE A 86 -12.33 4.34 -8.03
N PHE A 87 -11.80 3.54 -8.97
CA PHE A 87 -11.06 2.32 -8.61
C PHE A 87 -9.78 2.61 -7.83
N VAL A 88 -9.08 3.70 -8.14
CA VAL A 88 -7.93 4.15 -7.34
C VAL A 88 -8.35 4.44 -5.91
N LEU A 89 -9.40 5.23 -5.70
CA LEU A 89 -9.82 5.63 -4.35
C LEU A 89 -10.26 4.43 -3.53
N ILE A 90 -11.03 3.52 -4.12
CA ILE A 90 -11.51 2.32 -3.40
C ILE A 90 -10.38 1.33 -3.10
N SER A 91 -9.44 1.14 -4.02
CA SER A 91 -8.37 0.15 -3.84
C SER A 91 -7.23 0.67 -2.96
N TYR A 92 -6.84 1.93 -3.15
CA TYR A 92 -5.69 2.52 -2.49
C TYR A 92 -6.00 2.98 -1.08
N ILE A 93 -7.06 3.78 -0.88
CA ILE A 93 -7.30 4.49 0.39
C ILE A 93 -7.34 3.53 1.59
N PRO A 94 -8.07 2.39 1.57
CA PRO A 94 -8.08 1.49 2.73
C PRO A 94 -6.69 0.92 3.07
N THR A 95 -5.94 0.54 2.03
CA THR A 95 -4.59 -0.03 2.18
C THR A 95 -3.58 1.04 2.62
N GLY A 96 -3.69 2.23 2.05
CA GLY A 96 -2.87 3.39 2.37
C GLY A 96 -3.11 3.88 3.80
N CYS A 97 -4.35 3.87 4.30
CA CYS A 97 -4.67 4.25 5.68
C CYS A 97 -3.98 3.33 6.69
N ILE A 98 -4.02 2.01 6.46
CA ILE A 98 -3.34 1.03 7.31
C ILE A 98 -1.83 1.27 7.29
N ARG A 99 -1.26 1.51 6.10
CA ARG A 99 0.18 1.75 5.96
C ARG A 99 0.61 3.06 6.61
N GLU A 100 -0.14 4.15 6.41
CA GLU A 100 0.17 5.44 7.02
C GLU A 100 0.14 5.37 8.56
N LYS A 101 -0.84 4.66 9.12
CA LYS A 101 -0.90 4.43 10.57
C LYS A 101 0.27 3.59 11.08
N ALA A 102 0.79 2.67 10.26
CA ALA A 102 1.87 1.77 10.64
C ALA A 102 3.27 2.40 10.53
N ILE A 103 3.49 3.32 9.59
CA ILE A 103 4.84 3.88 9.32
C ILE A 103 4.94 5.40 9.51
N GLY A 104 3.83 6.08 9.81
CA GLY A 104 3.76 7.54 9.95
C GLY A 104 3.52 8.29 8.62
N THR A 105 2.94 9.48 8.74
CA THR A 105 2.55 10.35 7.61
C THR A 105 3.74 10.82 6.78
N VAL A 106 4.83 11.27 7.42
CA VAL A 106 6.01 11.77 6.71
C VAL A 106 6.66 10.65 5.88
N LYS A 107 6.85 9.48 6.49
CA LYS A 107 7.51 8.35 5.83
C LYS A 107 6.70 7.83 4.65
N ILE A 108 5.37 7.74 4.76
CA ILE A 108 4.54 7.31 3.62
C ILE A 108 4.59 8.31 2.46
N ILE A 109 4.57 9.62 2.74
CA ILE A 109 4.68 10.66 1.71
C ILE A 109 6.01 10.54 0.97
N LEU A 110 7.11 10.44 1.70
CA LEU A 110 8.42 10.36 1.08
C LEU A 110 8.62 9.06 0.30
N ASN A 111 8.20 7.91 0.87
CA ASN A 111 8.24 6.63 0.16
C ASN A 111 7.43 6.69 -1.14
N PHE A 112 6.24 7.31 -1.10
CA PHE A 112 5.42 7.53 -2.28
C PHE A 112 6.15 8.38 -3.33
N MET A 113 6.76 9.50 -2.92
CA MET A 113 7.47 10.41 -3.82
C MET A 113 8.69 9.75 -4.47
N ILE A 114 9.50 9.02 -3.70
CA ILE A 114 10.67 8.29 -4.20
C ILE A 114 10.22 7.19 -5.18
N MET A 115 9.26 6.36 -4.78
CA MET A 115 8.75 5.29 -5.64
C MET A 115 8.19 5.85 -6.94
N ASN A 116 7.38 6.90 -6.86
CA ASN A 116 6.88 7.58 -8.05
C ASN A 116 8.02 8.09 -8.94
N MET A 117 9.00 8.79 -8.37
CA MET A 117 10.11 9.33 -9.14
C MET A 117 10.86 8.24 -9.92
N ILE A 118 11.20 7.13 -9.28
CA ILE A 118 11.89 6.00 -9.92
C ILE A 118 11.02 5.41 -11.04
N ILE A 119 9.73 5.20 -10.79
CA ILE A 119 8.78 4.67 -11.77
C ILE A 119 8.69 5.57 -13.00
N GLN A 120 8.60 6.89 -12.80
CA GLN A 120 8.48 7.84 -13.90
C GLN A 120 9.78 7.97 -14.70
N ILE A 121 10.94 7.92 -14.04
CA ILE A 121 12.24 7.90 -14.71
C ILE A 121 12.37 6.62 -15.56
N LEU A 122 12.02 5.46 -14.99
CA LEU A 122 12.04 4.19 -15.72
C LEU A 122 11.06 4.20 -16.90
N PHE A 123 9.85 4.75 -16.72
CA PHE A 123 8.87 4.93 -17.79
C PHE A 123 9.43 5.77 -18.94
N LEU A 124 10.11 6.88 -18.64
CA LEU A 124 10.74 7.71 -19.67
C LEU A 124 11.83 6.95 -20.41
N GLY A 125 12.66 6.18 -19.70
CA GLY A 125 13.69 5.34 -20.31
C GLY A 125 13.11 4.26 -21.24
N ILE A 126 12.13 3.49 -20.76
CA ILE A 126 11.46 2.45 -21.56
C ILE A 126 10.78 3.08 -22.78
N SER A 127 10.03 4.15 -22.57
CA SER A 127 9.32 4.83 -23.65
C SER A 127 10.30 5.40 -24.68
N TYR A 128 11.49 5.85 -24.25
CA TYR A 128 12.51 6.44 -25.13
C TYR A 128 13.10 5.36 -26.04
N VAL A 129 13.39 4.18 -25.48
CA VAL A 129 13.85 3.03 -26.26
C VAL A 129 12.79 2.59 -27.27
N ILE A 130 11.53 2.47 -26.85
CA ILE A 130 10.46 2.05 -27.78
C ILE A 130 10.27 3.06 -28.91
N LEU A 131 10.26 4.35 -28.59
CA LEU A 131 10.05 5.42 -29.58
C LEU A 131 11.18 5.45 -30.60
N ASN A 132 12.44 5.36 -30.17
CA ASN A 132 13.57 5.51 -31.10
C ASN A 132 13.92 4.22 -31.85
N PHE A 133 13.66 3.04 -31.28
CA PHE A 133 14.15 1.77 -31.85
C PHE A 133 13.07 0.81 -32.34
N ILE A 134 11.82 0.93 -31.87
CA ILE A 134 10.78 -0.07 -32.17
C ILE A 134 9.66 0.53 -33.01
N LYS A 135 9.04 1.62 -32.53
CA LYS A 135 7.89 2.26 -33.21
C LYS A 135 7.93 3.79 -33.03
N PRO A 136 8.49 4.54 -34.00
CA PRO A 136 8.64 6.00 -33.90
C PRO A 136 7.35 6.81 -33.90
N ASN A 137 6.21 6.19 -34.25
CA ASN A 137 4.91 6.88 -34.33
C ASN A 137 3.96 6.52 -33.19
N VAL A 138 4.44 5.89 -32.11
CA VAL A 138 3.60 5.54 -30.95
C VAL A 138 3.79 6.56 -29.84
N PHE A 139 2.67 7.04 -29.30
CA PHE A 139 2.65 7.93 -28.15
C PHE A 139 2.38 7.14 -26.88
N PHE A 140 3.23 7.29 -25.88
CA PHE A 140 3.03 6.72 -24.55
C PHE A 140 2.85 7.82 -23.52
N ILE A 141 1.95 7.58 -22.57
CA ILE A 141 1.63 8.55 -21.52
C ILE A 141 1.68 7.85 -20.17
N SER A 142 2.25 8.52 -19.18
CA SER A 142 2.16 8.11 -17.79
C SER A 142 1.33 9.12 -17.01
N VAL A 143 0.24 8.64 -16.43
CA VAL A 143 -0.70 9.40 -15.61
C VAL A 143 -1.30 8.49 -14.54
N GLY A 144 -1.78 9.12 -13.47
CA GLY A 144 -2.49 8.45 -12.40
C GLY A 144 -1.56 7.67 -11.49
N ILE A 145 -2.08 7.29 -10.33
CA ILE A 145 -1.31 6.67 -9.26
C ILE A 145 -1.10 5.16 -9.48
N TRP A 146 -1.81 4.57 -10.46
CA TRP A 146 -1.78 3.12 -10.71
C TRP A 146 -0.39 2.49 -10.83
N PRO A 147 0.59 3.07 -11.55
CA PRO A 147 1.94 2.52 -11.58
C PRO A 147 2.55 2.34 -10.18
N VAL A 148 2.30 3.29 -9.27
CA VAL A 148 2.74 3.21 -7.87
C VAL A 148 1.97 2.11 -7.14
N ILE A 149 0.65 2.04 -7.33
CA ILE A 149 -0.18 0.96 -6.75
C ILE A 149 0.32 -0.42 -7.18
N ILE A 150 0.65 -0.60 -8.47
CA ILE A 150 1.21 -1.87 -8.98
C ILE A 150 2.53 -2.20 -8.30
N ALA A 151 3.43 -1.22 -8.13
CA ALA A 151 4.69 -1.44 -7.43
C ALA A 151 4.46 -1.88 -5.98
N GLU A 152 3.52 -1.25 -5.28
CA GLU A 152 3.16 -1.62 -3.91
C GLU A 152 2.51 -3.01 -3.82
N ILE A 153 1.65 -3.37 -4.78
CA ILE A 153 1.09 -4.72 -4.91
C ILE A 153 2.22 -5.74 -5.06
N VAL A 154 3.19 -5.50 -5.95
CA VAL A 154 4.32 -6.41 -6.13
C VAL A 154 5.04 -6.61 -4.80
N ILE A 155 5.36 -5.52 -4.09
CA ILE A 155 6.06 -5.58 -2.80
C ILE A 155 5.24 -6.36 -1.76
N ASP A 156 3.96 -6.03 -1.58
CA ASP A 156 3.11 -6.61 -0.53
C ASP A 156 2.76 -8.09 -0.79
N TYR A 157 2.64 -8.51 -2.04
CA TYR A 157 2.30 -9.89 -2.40
C TYR A 157 3.54 -10.81 -2.44
N ASN A 158 4.73 -10.28 -2.70
CA ASN A 158 5.98 -11.05 -2.62
C ASN A 158 6.47 -11.26 -1.17
N ARG A 159 5.90 -10.57 -0.17
CA ARG A 159 6.22 -10.84 1.25
C ARG A 159 5.78 -12.23 1.72
N MET A 160 4.64 -12.71 1.24
CA MET A 160 4.06 -14.01 1.59
C MET A 160 3.54 -14.70 0.33
N PRO A 161 4.44 -15.20 -0.54
CA PRO A 161 4.08 -15.62 -1.91
C PRO A 161 3.11 -16.81 -1.94
N ASP A 162 3.15 -17.66 -0.91
CA ASP A 162 2.33 -18.87 -0.80
C ASP A 162 0.97 -18.63 -0.13
N HIS A 163 0.74 -17.45 0.45
CA HIS A 163 -0.55 -17.14 1.06
C HIS A 163 -1.61 -16.96 -0.02
N GLU A 164 -2.75 -17.63 0.14
CA GLU A 164 -3.88 -17.45 -0.77
C GLU A 164 -4.65 -16.18 -0.44
N ARG A 165 -4.95 -15.37 -1.45
CA ARG A 165 -5.71 -14.13 -1.30
C ARG A 165 -6.79 -14.09 -2.37
N ARG A 166 -7.98 -13.58 -2.00
CA ARG A 166 -9.08 -13.37 -2.94
C ARG A 166 -8.71 -12.24 -3.91
N PHE A 167 -8.98 -12.44 -5.20
CA PHE A 167 -8.74 -11.46 -6.25
C PHE A 167 -10.00 -10.62 -6.47
N CYS A 168 -10.00 -9.35 -6.04
CA CYS A 168 -11.16 -8.45 -6.16
C CYS A 168 -12.51 -9.15 -5.84
N CYS A 169 -13.45 -9.12 -6.80
CA CYS A 169 -14.78 -9.72 -6.72
C CYS A 169 -14.83 -11.17 -7.22
N CYS A 170 -13.68 -11.77 -7.55
CA CYS A 170 -13.61 -13.12 -8.07
C CYS A 170 -13.75 -14.14 -6.92
N PRO A 171 -14.61 -15.17 -7.05
CA PRO A 171 -14.83 -16.14 -5.98
C PRO A 171 -13.63 -17.08 -5.76
N PHE A 172 -12.67 -17.10 -6.68
CA PHE A 172 -11.51 -17.99 -6.59
C PHE A 172 -10.38 -17.39 -5.74
N ALA A 173 -9.82 -18.21 -4.85
CA ALA A 173 -8.60 -17.89 -4.13
C ALA A 173 -7.38 -18.18 -5.03
N LEU A 174 -6.47 -17.22 -5.13
CA LEU A 174 -5.26 -17.36 -5.93
C LEU A 174 -4.03 -17.10 -5.07
N LYS A 175 -2.97 -17.89 -5.29
CA LYS A 175 -1.68 -17.71 -4.61
C LYS A 175 -1.13 -16.30 -4.88
N SER A 176 -0.63 -15.67 -3.82
CA SER A 176 -0.20 -14.26 -3.84
C SER A 176 0.80 -13.94 -4.95
N LYS A 177 1.70 -14.88 -5.29
CA LYS A 177 2.69 -14.71 -6.36
C LYS A 177 2.13 -14.39 -7.76
N TYR A 178 0.88 -14.77 -8.05
CA TYR A 178 0.28 -14.54 -9.37
C TYR A 178 -0.51 -13.23 -9.46
N HIS A 179 -0.89 -12.63 -8.33
CA HIS A 179 -1.70 -11.41 -8.32
C HIS A 179 -1.02 -10.25 -9.05
N PRO A 180 0.27 -9.93 -8.81
CA PRO A 180 0.90 -8.79 -9.48
C PRO A 180 0.89 -8.92 -11.01
N TRP A 181 1.12 -10.14 -11.53
CA TRP A 181 1.07 -10.45 -12.96
C TRP A 181 -0.32 -10.22 -13.55
N ILE A 182 -1.37 -10.67 -12.85
CA ILE A 182 -2.74 -10.47 -13.32
C ILE A 182 -3.10 -8.99 -13.36
N TYR A 183 -2.75 -8.23 -12.31
CA TYR A 183 -3.02 -6.79 -12.29
C TYR A 183 -2.29 -6.03 -13.40
N VAL A 184 -0.99 -6.30 -13.62
CA VAL A 184 -0.25 -5.59 -14.68
C VAL A 184 -0.80 -5.93 -16.07
N ILE A 185 -1.16 -7.19 -16.34
CA ILE A 185 -1.75 -7.61 -17.62
C ILE A 185 -3.13 -6.95 -17.80
N LEU A 186 -4.00 -7.06 -16.80
CA LEU A 186 -5.37 -6.53 -16.85
C LEU A 186 -5.36 -5.01 -17.12
N PHE A 187 -4.59 -4.24 -16.34
CA PHE A 187 -4.54 -2.79 -16.49
C PHE A 187 -3.80 -2.34 -17.75
N SER A 188 -2.82 -3.12 -18.24
CA SER A 188 -2.16 -2.84 -19.52
C SER A 188 -3.10 -3.03 -20.71
N ILE A 189 -3.99 -4.04 -20.67
CA ILE A 189 -5.01 -4.25 -21.70
C ILE A 189 -6.07 -3.14 -21.67
N MET A 190 -6.50 -2.72 -20.47
CA MET A 190 -7.48 -1.63 -20.32
C MET A 190 -6.94 -0.25 -20.72
N ASN A 191 -5.62 -0.04 -20.60
CA ASN A 191 -4.95 1.21 -20.96
C ASN A 191 -3.63 0.96 -21.71
N PRO A 192 -3.69 0.56 -23.01
CA PRO A 192 -2.49 0.22 -23.78
C PRO A 192 -1.47 1.37 -23.88
N VAL A 193 -1.96 2.62 -23.97
CA VAL A 193 -1.13 3.83 -24.07
C VAL A 193 -0.33 4.07 -22.77
N GLY A 194 -0.88 3.65 -21.63
CA GLY A 194 -0.23 3.70 -20.32
C GLY A 194 0.44 2.40 -19.89
N ALA A 195 0.43 1.36 -20.73
CA ALA A 195 1.02 0.06 -20.40
C ALA A 195 2.51 0.15 -20.01
N PRO A 196 3.37 0.95 -20.69
CA PRO A 196 4.77 1.09 -20.25
C PRO A 196 4.91 1.66 -18.84
N ALA A 197 3.99 2.53 -18.40
CA ALA A 197 4.00 3.05 -17.05
C ALA A 197 3.66 1.96 -16.03
N MET A 198 2.67 1.12 -16.32
CA MET A 198 2.31 -0.04 -15.48
C MET A 198 3.46 -1.04 -15.39
N ILE A 199 4.11 -1.34 -16.51
CA ILE A 199 5.30 -2.20 -16.58
C ILE A 199 6.45 -1.59 -15.76
N SER A 200 6.64 -0.27 -15.83
CA SER A 200 7.65 0.43 -15.02
C SER A 200 7.37 0.27 -13.53
N GLY A 201 6.11 0.46 -13.10
CA GLY A 201 5.67 0.20 -11.73
C GLY A 201 5.97 -1.23 -11.28
N PHE A 202 5.64 -2.20 -12.13
CA PHE A 202 5.88 -3.62 -11.89
C PHE A 202 7.37 -3.94 -11.71
N ILE A 203 8.22 -3.45 -12.62
CA ILE A 203 9.68 -3.64 -12.55
C ILE A 203 10.24 -3.00 -11.28
N VAL A 204 9.87 -1.75 -10.96
CA VAL A 204 10.34 -1.07 -9.74
C VAL A 204 9.93 -1.83 -8.49
N GLY A 205 8.71 -2.37 -8.45
CA GLY A 205 8.28 -3.25 -7.36
C GLY A 205 9.19 -4.46 -7.17
N TYR A 206 9.58 -5.13 -8.26
CA TYR A 206 10.52 -6.26 -8.17
C TYR A 206 11.94 -5.83 -7.81
N LEU A 207 12.43 -4.70 -8.33
CA LEU A 207 13.73 -4.14 -7.93
C LEU A 207 13.79 -3.86 -6.43
N TYR A 208 12.67 -3.43 -5.85
CA TYR A 208 12.53 -3.25 -4.41
C TYR A 208 12.54 -4.61 -3.66
N VAL A 209 11.80 -5.61 -4.15
CA VAL A 209 11.79 -6.97 -3.58
C VAL A 209 13.19 -7.62 -3.60
N PHE A 210 13.95 -7.42 -4.68
CA PHE A 210 15.33 -7.90 -4.81
C PHE A 210 16.36 -7.04 -4.05
N LYS A 211 15.91 -6.05 -3.28
CA LYS A 211 16.75 -5.16 -2.47
C LYS A 211 17.75 -4.30 -3.26
N ILE A 212 17.59 -4.19 -4.57
CA ILE A 212 18.43 -3.34 -5.42
C ILE A 212 18.21 -1.86 -5.07
N LEU A 213 17.00 -1.49 -4.66
CA LEU A 213 16.63 -0.12 -4.28
C LEU A 213 16.72 0.17 -2.77
N THR A 214 17.38 -0.70 -1.98
CA THR A 214 17.52 -0.50 -0.53
C THR A 214 18.26 0.79 -0.14
N CYS A 215 19.12 1.31 -1.01
CA CYS A 215 19.78 2.59 -0.79
C CYS A 215 18.80 3.78 -0.77
N LEU A 216 17.60 3.60 -1.33
CA LEU A 216 16.55 4.62 -1.38
C LEU A 216 15.51 4.43 -0.27
N ASP A 217 15.70 3.45 0.61
CA ASP A 217 14.85 3.30 1.79
C ASP A 217 15.11 4.40 2.80
N ILE A 218 14.02 5.00 3.25
CA ILE A 218 14.08 6.14 4.16
C ILE A 218 14.21 5.62 5.58
N SER A 219 15.33 5.97 6.21
CA SER A 219 15.59 5.66 7.60
C SER A 219 14.60 6.40 8.52
N ASN A 220 14.25 5.77 9.64
CA ASN A 220 13.34 6.35 10.62
C ASN A 220 13.90 7.68 11.17
N GLU A 221 15.21 7.79 11.33
CA GLU A 221 15.90 9.00 11.79
C GLU A 221 15.72 10.16 10.80
N THR A 222 15.80 9.88 9.50
CA THR A 222 15.58 10.90 8.46
C THR A 222 14.13 11.34 8.45
N ALA A 223 13.18 10.41 8.60
CA ALA A 223 11.77 10.73 8.71
C ALA A 223 11.48 11.58 9.96
N ARG A 224 12.07 11.27 11.12
CA ARG A 224 11.93 12.07 12.36
C ARG A 224 12.52 13.47 12.21
N CYS A 225 13.71 13.58 11.61
CA CYS A 225 14.34 14.88 11.35
C CYS A 225 13.45 15.75 10.46
N LEU A 226 12.86 15.16 9.42
CA LEU A 226 11.98 15.89 8.52
C LEU A 226 10.62 16.21 9.18
N GLU A 227 10.10 15.33 10.02
CA GLU A 227 8.89 15.60 10.81
C GLU A 227 9.04 16.84 11.71
N ASN A 228 10.23 17.03 12.28
CA ASN A 228 10.58 18.21 13.09
C ASN A 228 10.89 19.46 12.26
N SER A 229 10.91 19.39 10.92
CA SER A 229 11.09 20.57 10.08
C SER A 229 9.87 21.49 10.17
N PHE A 230 10.05 22.79 9.87
CA PHE A 230 8.99 23.80 9.95
C PHE A 230 7.71 23.39 9.20
N LEU A 231 7.84 22.80 8.01
CA LEU A 231 6.70 22.42 7.17
C LEU A 231 5.89 21.29 7.82
N PHE A 232 6.53 20.18 8.20
CA PHE A 232 5.80 19.04 8.76
C PHE A 232 5.37 19.27 10.21
N SER A 233 6.14 20.03 10.99
CA SER A 233 5.72 20.44 12.34
C SER A 233 4.49 21.35 12.30
N PHE A 234 4.38 22.24 11.31
CA PHE A 234 3.16 23.01 11.06
C PHE A 234 1.97 22.10 10.74
N PHE A 235 2.13 21.12 9.84
CA PHE A 235 1.03 20.19 9.55
C PHE A 235 0.67 19.32 10.76
N ALA A 236 1.66 18.83 11.50
CA ALA A 236 1.46 17.99 12.68
C ALA A 236 0.78 18.73 13.84
N SER A 237 0.91 20.06 13.91
CA SER A 237 0.28 20.89 14.94
C SER A 237 -1.12 21.39 14.54
N ASN A 238 -1.40 21.53 13.24
CA ASN A 238 -2.68 22.04 12.75
C ASN A 238 -3.69 20.94 12.37
N PHE A 239 -3.25 19.68 12.21
CA PHE A 239 -4.12 18.59 11.75
C PHE A 239 -4.05 17.36 12.66
N ASP A 240 -5.15 17.08 13.37
CA ASP A 240 -5.28 15.93 14.28
C ASP A 240 -5.14 14.56 13.57
N CYS A 241 -5.37 14.54 12.26
CA CYS A 241 -5.25 13.33 11.44
C CYS A 241 -3.80 13.00 11.04
N PHE A 242 -2.84 13.84 11.41
CA PHE A 242 -1.43 13.62 11.15
C PHE A 242 -0.88 12.52 12.07
N VAL A 243 -0.33 11.46 11.47
CA VAL A 243 0.25 10.35 12.22
C VAL A 243 1.74 10.59 12.39
N LYS A 244 2.13 10.92 13.62
CA LYS A 244 3.54 11.05 14.01
C LYS A 244 4.24 9.70 13.99
N LEU A 245 5.54 9.68 13.68
CA LEU A 245 6.29 8.42 13.63
C LEU A 245 6.31 7.70 14.99
N GLN A 246 6.39 8.46 16.09
CA GLN A 246 6.40 7.90 17.45
C GLN A 246 5.12 7.11 17.74
N ASN A 247 3.95 7.67 17.42
CA ASN A 247 2.66 7.00 17.62
C ASN A 247 2.53 5.74 16.76
N ALA A 248 3.12 5.74 15.56
CA ALA A 248 3.12 4.60 14.66
C ALA A 248 3.99 3.45 15.20
N GLU A 249 5.16 3.76 15.77
CA GLU A 249 6.03 2.77 16.41
C GLU A 249 5.39 2.19 17.69
N GLU A 250 4.75 3.02 18.51
CA GLU A 250 4.01 2.56 19.70
C GLU A 250 2.83 1.66 19.33
N ALA A 251 2.03 2.03 18.31
CA ALA A 251 0.93 1.20 17.82
C ALA A 251 1.42 -0.15 17.25
N TYR A 252 2.62 -0.18 16.68
CA TYR A 252 3.24 -1.42 16.19
C TYR A 252 3.67 -2.33 17.35
N ILE A 253 4.30 -1.77 18.40
CA ILE A 253 4.81 -2.54 19.55
C ILE A 253 3.67 -3.08 20.41
N TYR A 254 2.67 -2.26 20.74
CA TYR A 254 1.56 -2.67 21.61
C TYR A 254 0.44 -3.42 20.90
N GLY A 255 0.43 -3.41 19.55
CA GLY A 255 -0.54 -4.15 18.74
C GLY A 255 -0.29 -5.66 18.67
N GLU A 256 0.86 -6.17 19.11
CA GLU A 256 1.18 -7.61 19.09
C GLU A 256 0.62 -8.39 20.29
N ASP A 257 0.31 -7.74 21.42
CA ASP A 257 -0.02 -8.45 22.67
C ASP A 257 -1.53 -8.75 22.88
N GLY A 258 -2.41 -8.36 21.96
CA GLY A 258 -3.85 -8.43 22.18
C GLY A 258 -4.69 -8.69 20.93
N ARG A 259 -4.89 -9.97 20.61
CA ARG A 259 -5.92 -10.50 19.67
C ARG A 259 -5.79 -10.05 18.20
N GLY A 260 -5.23 -10.94 17.39
CA GLY A 260 -5.59 -11.04 15.97
C GLY A 260 -4.41 -11.22 15.03
N ARG A 261 -4.21 -12.44 14.54
CA ARG A 261 -3.39 -12.70 13.34
C ARG A 261 -3.97 -11.93 12.17
N GLY A 262 -3.36 -10.79 11.84
CA GLY A 262 -3.80 -9.93 10.76
C GLY A 262 -2.67 -9.06 10.23
N ASN A 263 -1.71 -9.68 9.51
CA ASN A 263 -0.85 -9.04 8.50
C ASN A 263 -0.40 -7.59 8.75
N GLY A 264 0.07 -7.28 9.96
CA GLY A 264 1.03 -6.21 10.20
C GLY A 264 2.42 -6.73 9.80
N MET A 265 3.23 -5.91 9.14
CA MET A 265 4.59 -6.26 8.74
C MET A 265 5.39 -6.91 9.89
N PRO A 266 6.17 -7.97 9.68
CA PRO A 266 7.26 -8.31 10.58
C PRO A 266 8.54 -7.56 10.18
N ASN A 267 9.13 -6.88 11.17
CA ASN A 267 10.52 -6.46 11.32
C ASN A 267 11.53 -6.89 10.22
N TYR A 268 12.05 -5.92 9.46
CA TYR A 268 13.34 -6.07 8.77
C TYR A 268 14.42 -5.07 9.21
N ILE A 269 14.14 -4.16 10.15
CA ILE A 269 15.11 -3.14 10.59
C ILE A 269 15.83 -3.52 11.90
N ARG A 270 15.56 -4.68 12.52
CA ARG A 270 16.18 -5.05 13.82
C ARG A 270 16.81 -6.44 13.92
N GLN A 271 17.39 -6.96 12.83
CA GLN A 271 18.26 -8.14 12.91
C GLN A 271 19.49 -7.97 12.03
N GLN A 272 20.40 -7.10 12.46
CA GLN A 272 21.84 -7.16 12.16
C GLN A 272 22.54 -6.03 12.92
N ASN A 273 22.69 -6.19 14.25
CA ASN A 273 23.79 -5.51 14.94
C ASN A 273 24.30 -6.17 16.24
N ASP A 274 23.88 -7.39 16.56
CA ASP A 274 24.47 -8.16 17.65
C ASP A 274 25.23 -9.36 17.08
N ASN A 275 26.45 -9.10 16.63
CA ASN A 275 27.49 -10.12 16.44
C ASN A 275 28.80 -9.56 16.97
N GLY A 276 29.08 -9.79 18.26
CA GLY A 276 30.41 -9.54 18.83
C GLY A 276 30.47 -9.62 20.36
N ARG A 277 31.14 -10.68 20.86
CA ARG A 277 31.62 -10.97 22.24
C ARG A 277 30.55 -11.52 23.20
N GLY A 278 30.59 -12.79 23.59
CA GLY A 278 31.53 -13.40 24.56
C GLY A 278 31.00 -13.13 25.98
N SER A 279 30.76 -14.07 26.89
CA SER A 279 31.51 -15.28 27.22
C SER A 279 30.68 -16.21 28.15
N ASP A 280 31.16 -17.46 28.21
CA ASP A 280 30.88 -18.56 29.14
C ASP A 280 30.35 -18.24 30.54
N VAL A 281 29.31 -18.97 31.01
CA VAL A 281 29.20 -19.52 32.38
C VAL A 281 28.38 -20.83 32.35
N GLN A 282 28.94 -21.87 32.95
CA GLN A 282 28.40 -23.23 33.14
C GLN A 282 27.48 -23.34 34.38
N THR A 283 26.31 -24.00 34.24
CA THR A 283 25.58 -24.97 35.14
C THR A 283 25.27 -24.60 36.62
N PRO A 284 24.34 -25.28 37.37
CA PRO A 284 23.78 -26.64 37.18
C PRO A 284 22.28 -26.92 37.48
N SER A 285 21.85 -28.07 36.95
CA SER A 285 20.94 -29.13 37.47
C SER A 285 19.74 -28.80 38.38
N GLY A 286 18.56 -29.32 38.01
CA GLY A 286 17.39 -29.44 38.89
C GLY A 286 16.23 -30.20 38.23
N ASN A 287 16.02 -31.45 38.64
CA ASN A 287 14.93 -32.38 38.28
C ASN A 287 13.51 -31.77 38.27
N THR A 288 12.59 -32.35 37.50
CA THR A 288 11.46 -33.19 38.00
C THR A 288 10.21 -33.18 37.07
N GLN A 289 9.76 -34.40 36.74
CA GLN A 289 8.39 -34.88 36.43
C GLN A 289 7.64 -34.47 35.14
N SER A 290 7.62 -35.46 34.26
CA SER A 290 6.46 -35.97 33.50
C SER A 290 5.09 -35.73 34.17
N ASN A 291 4.15 -35.14 33.42
CA ASN A 291 2.72 -35.40 33.58
C ASN A 291 1.99 -35.33 32.23
N THR A 292 1.57 -36.51 31.77
CA THR A 292 0.56 -36.76 30.76
C THR A 292 -0.77 -36.12 31.14
N HIS A 293 -1.31 -35.25 30.28
CA HIS A 293 -2.71 -34.84 30.38
C HIS A 293 -3.40 -34.92 29.02
N LYS A 294 -4.16 -36.00 28.82
CA LYS A 294 -5.20 -36.08 27.79
C LYS A 294 -6.26 -35.02 28.13
N ARG A 295 -6.59 -34.14 27.18
CA ARG A 295 -7.81 -33.31 27.24
C ARG A 295 -8.79 -33.88 26.23
N GLY A 296 -9.84 -34.52 26.74
CA GLY A 296 -11.02 -34.88 25.97
C GLY A 296 -11.82 -33.63 25.64
N PHE A 297 -12.36 -33.57 24.42
CA PHE A 297 -13.35 -32.59 24.00
C PHE A 297 -14.73 -32.99 24.55
N PRO A 298 -15.43 -32.13 25.31
CA PRO A 298 -16.84 -32.32 25.58
C PRO A 298 -17.63 -31.56 24.50
N GLY A 299 -18.09 -32.27 23.48
CA GLY A 299 -18.96 -31.73 22.44
C GLY A 299 -20.13 -32.67 22.21
N GLN A 300 -21.27 -32.37 22.84
CA GLN A 300 -22.56 -32.98 22.55
C GLN A 300 -22.99 -32.59 21.13
N GLY A 301 -22.88 -33.54 20.19
CA GLY A 301 -23.40 -33.38 18.84
C GLY A 301 -24.90 -33.59 18.81
N VAL A 302 -25.66 -32.57 18.42
CA VAL A 302 -27.09 -32.67 18.09
C VAL A 302 -27.19 -33.17 16.65
N ARG A 303 -27.87 -34.32 16.44
CA ARG A 303 -28.25 -34.80 15.10
C ARG A 303 -29.52 -34.08 14.65
N LEU A 304 -29.46 -33.47 13.46
CA LEU A 304 -30.62 -33.03 12.69
C LEU A 304 -31.04 -34.19 11.77
N GLY A 305 -32.24 -34.71 11.99
CA GLY A 305 -32.81 -35.80 11.20
C GLY A 305 -33.59 -36.74 12.10
N GLY A 306 -34.84 -36.34 12.40
CA GLY A 306 -35.81 -37.19 13.07
C GLY A 306 -36.34 -38.25 12.10
N GLU A 307 -36.62 -39.42 12.67
CA GLU A 307 -37.74 -40.27 12.29
C GLU A 307 -38.13 -41.06 13.55
N GLU A 308 -39.35 -40.85 14.04
CA GLU A 308 -40.01 -41.70 15.01
C GLU A 308 -40.50 -42.95 14.28
N VAL A 309 -40.15 -44.14 14.77
CA VAL A 309 -41.01 -45.33 14.61
C VAL A 309 -40.90 -46.18 15.88
N VAL A 310 -42.06 -46.26 16.56
CA VAL A 310 -42.60 -47.23 17.53
C VAL A 310 -41.62 -48.17 18.26
#